data_AF-A0A2E9WFJ1-F1
#
_entry.id   AF-A0A2E9WFJ1-F1
#
_cell.length_a   1.000
_cell.length_b   1.000
_cell.length_c   1.000
_cell.angle_alpha   90.00
_cell.angle_beta   90.00
_cell.angle_gamma   90.00
#
_symmetry.space_group_name_H-M   'P 1'
#
loop_
_entity.id
_entity.type
_entity.pdbx_description
1 polymer ?
#
loop_
_entity_poly.entity_id
_entity_poly.type
_entity_poly.pdbx_seq_one_letter_code
_entity_poly.pdbx_strand_id
1 'polypeptide(L)'
;MREHRRNVTFQKEVSMASTMRIIATLLCTLVVFSFLAAPGMSEETDTTATAAVTPEAECDHTVRIAPSGIKFSPATLTVNDGDTVCWQWTDESMAHNVVETAAEGETTALEGGISSGEAKETEDFRVTFTGDQDFTYVCEPHASSDMVGIVTVGEGDPAPASETGSSSSSEDAPGFAAPMAVVALVAAAMILARRE
;
A
#
# COMPACT_ATOMS: atom_id res chain seq x y z
N MET A 1 -52.60 53.91 -1.11
CA MET A 1 -52.20 53.26 0.18
C MET A 1 -51.48 51.91 0.05
N ARG A 2 -51.18 51.39 -1.16
CA ARG A 2 -50.53 50.07 -1.36
C ARG A 2 -49.02 50.11 -1.63
N GLU A 3 -48.44 51.28 -1.86
CA GLU A 3 -46.98 51.44 -2.09
C GLU A 3 -46.21 51.80 -0.82
N HIS A 4 -46.83 52.48 0.14
CA HIS A 4 -46.16 52.86 1.39
C HIS A 4 -45.85 51.65 2.31
N ARG A 5 -46.61 50.55 2.20
CA ARG A 5 -46.35 49.32 2.97
C ARG A 5 -45.20 48.47 2.45
N ARG A 6 -44.72 48.66 1.21
CA ARG A 6 -43.59 47.86 0.67
C ARG A 6 -42.23 48.42 1.11
N ASN A 7 -42.16 49.73 1.36
CA ASN A 7 -40.89 50.38 1.73
C ASN A 7 -40.49 50.10 3.18
N VAL A 8 -41.46 49.92 4.09
CA VAL A 8 -41.19 49.61 5.50
C VAL A 8 -40.69 48.17 5.68
N THR A 9 -41.18 47.22 4.88
CA THR A 9 -40.74 45.83 4.94
C THR A 9 -39.31 45.68 4.40
N PHE A 10 -38.97 46.35 3.30
CA PHE A 10 -37.62 46.29 2.71
C PHE A 10 -36.53 46.89 3.63
N GLN A 11 -36.84 47.97 4.35
CA GLN A 11 -35.90 48.59 5.30
C GLN A 11 -35.63 47.72 6.55
N LYS A 12 -36.59 46.86 6.94
CA LYS A 12 -36.44 45.98 8.11
C LYS A 12 -35.53 44.77 7.82
N GLU A 13 -35.60 44.23 6.60
CA GLU A 13 -34.77 43.12 6.12
C GLU A 13 -33.29 43.50 5.99
N VAL A 14 -33.00 44.72 5.51
CA VAL A 14 -31.62 45.21 5.36
C VAL A 14 -30.95 45.46 6.73
N SER A 15 -31.72 45.86 7.75
CA SER A 15 -31.21 46.10 9.10
C SER A 15 -30.87 44.82 9.89
N MET A 16 -31.52 43.69 9.60
CA MET A 16 -31.21 42.40 10.23
C MET A 16 -30.01 41.70 9.58
N ALA A 17 -29.78 41.90 8.28
CA ALA A 17 -28.64 41.31 7.57
C ALA A 17 -27.28 41.97 7.92
N SER A 18 -27.28 43.23 8.37
CA SER A 18 -26.05 43.97 8.71
C SER A 18 -25.52 43.68 10.12
N THR A 19 -26.39 43.37 11.09
CA THR A 19 -25.99 43.07 12.48
C THR A 19 -25.48 41.63 12.64
N MET A 20 -25.93 40.70 11.79
CA MET A 20 -25.51 39.29 11.87
C MET A 20 -24.10 39.03 11.28
N ARG A 21 -23.56 39.96 10.48
CA ARG A 21 -22.16 39.89 9.98
C ARG A 21 -21.10 40.45 10.95
N ILE A 22 -21.52 41.21 11.96
CA ILE A 22 -20.59 41.85 12.91
C ILE A 22 -20.37 40.95 14.15
N ILE A 23 -21.34 40.08 14.49
CA ILE A 23 -21.21 39.15 15.63
C ILE A 23 -20.40 37.90 15.26
N ALA A 24 -20.44 37.47 13.99
CA ALA A 24 -19.69 36.28 13.54
C ALA A 24 -18.17 36.51 13.40
N THR A 25 -17.71 37.77 13.32
CA THR A 25 -16.27 38.10 13.19
C THR A 25 -15.59 38.39 14.54
N LEU A 26 -16.36 38.68 15.59
CA LEU A 26 -15.85 38.94 16.95
C LEU A 26 -15.69 37.67 17.81
N LEU A 27 -16.11 36.50 17.31
CA LEU A 27 -15.89 35.18 17.92
C LEU A 27 -14.69 34.42 17.33
N CYS A 28 -13.95 35.02 16.39
CA CYS A 28 -12.84 34.36 15.69
C CYS A 28 -11.43 34.77 16.17
N THR A 29 -11.31 35.74 17.09
CA THR A 29 -9.99 36.26 17.52
C THR A 29 -9.62 35.95 18.98
N LEU A 30 -10.41 35.17 19.72
CA LEU A 30 -10.17 34.87 21.15
C LEU A 30 -9.71 33.44 21.47
N VAL A 31 -9.33 32.64 20.46
CA VAL A 31 -8.80 31.27 20.65
C VAL A 31 -7.36 31.11 20.16
N VAL A 32 -6.61 32.22 20.07
CA VAL A 32 -5.19 32.20 19.61
C VAL A 32 -4.19 32.41 20.76
N PHE A 33 -4.65 32.39 22.01
CA PHE A 33 -3.79 32.57 23.18
C PHE A 33 -4.05 31.45 24.17
N SER A 34 -3.43 30.29 23.95
CA SER A 34 -2.95 29.34 24.97
C SER A 34 -2.63 27.98 24.33
N PHE A 35 -1.46 27.86 23.69
CA PHE A 35 -0.77 26.58 23.76
C PHE A 35 0.66 26.82 24.21
N LEU A 36 0.83 26.53 25.49
CA LEU A 36 2.05 26.51 26.26
C LEU A 36 3.04 25.54 25.60
N ALA A 37 4.31 25.96 25.55
CA ALA A 37 5.43 25.19 25.04
C ALA A 37 5.44 23.74 25.55
N ALA A 38 5.46 22.78 24.62
CA ALA A 38 5.97 21.44 24.86
C ALA A 38 7.36 21.34 24.20
N PRO A 39 8.42 20.95 24.94
CA PRO A 39 9.71 20.66 24.37
C PRO A 39 9.69 19.26 23.72
N GLY A 40 10.29 19.15 22.53
CA GLY A 40 10.84 17.91 22.00
C GLY A 40 9.84 16.79 21.74
N MET A 41 9.09 16.88 20.66
CA MET A 41 8.65 15.66 19.98
C MET A 41 9.85 15.19 19.19
N SER A 42 10.53 14.16 19.70
CA SER A 42 11.53 13.43 18.94
C SER A 42 10.89 12.96 17.63
N GLU A 43 11.47 13.34 16.50
CA GLU A 43 11.29 12.62 15.25
C GLU A 43 11.92 11.23 15.43
N GLU A 44 11.17 10.30 16.03
CA GLU A 44 11.36 8.89 15.69
C GLU A 44 10.55 8.66 14.43
N THR A 45 11.26 8.57 13.30
CA THR A 45 10.76 7.99 12.07
C THR A 45 10.50 6.51 12.32
N ASP A 46 9.36 6.21 12.94
CA ASP A 46 8.76 4.89 12.85
C ASP A 46 8.29 4.73 11.42
N THR A 47 9.05 3.96 10.64
CA THR A 47 8.67 3.55 9.29
C THR A 47 7.60 2.46 9.43
N THR A 48 6.45 2.83 9.97
CA THR A 48 5.24 2.01 9.83
C THR A 48 4.72 2.30 8.43
N ALA A 49 4.85 1.30 7.56
CA ALA A 49 4.30 1.35 6.21
C ALA A 49 2.80 1.70 6.29
N THR A 50 2.41 2.75 5.59
CA THR A 50 1.05 3.30 5.65
C THR A 50 0.57 3.53 4.24
N ALA A 51 -0.52 2.86 3.88
CA ALA A 51 -1.22 3.08 2.64
C ALA A 51 -2.41 4.02 2.90
N ALA A 52 -2.49 5.10 2.13
CA ALA A 52 -3.54 6.11 2.26
C ALA A 52 -4.32 6.26 0.95
N VAL A 53 -5.66 6.27 1.05
CA VAL A 53 -6.55 6.50 -0.09
C VAL A 53 -6.63 8.00 -0.37
N THR A 54 -6.17 8.42 -1.55
CA THR A 54 -6.12 9.85 -1.94
C THR A 54 -6.80 10.08 -3.29
N PRO A 55 -8.02 10.64 -3.33
CA PRO A 55 -8.81 10.75 -4.56
C PRO A 55 -8.27 11.75 -5.59
N GLU A 56 -7.35 12.66 -5.22
CA GLU A 56 -6.79 13.69 -6.11
C GLU A 56 -5.33 13.44 -6.52
N ALA A 57 -4.70 12.35 -6.07
CA ALA A 57 -3.31 12.05 -6.40
C ALA A 57 -3.17 11.67 -7.88
N GLU A 58 -2.09 12.15 -8.54
CA GLU A 58 -1.73 11.69 -9.88
C GLU A 58 -1.30 10.22 -9.84
N CYS A 59 -1.53 9.50 -10.93
CA CYS A 59 -1.22 8.07 -10.99
C CYS A 59 0.20 7.85 -11.51
N ASP A 60 1.06 7.22 -10.71
CA ASP A 60 2.36 6.75 -11.15
C ASP A 60 2.23 5.40 -11.88
N HIS A 61 1.32 4.54 -11.38
CA HIS A 61 1.02 3.24 -11.96
C HIS A 61 -0.48 3.04 -12.11
N THR A 62 -0.90 2.25 -13.12
CA THR A 62 -2.31 1.94 -13.34
C THR A 62 -2.54 0.44 -13.48
N VAL A 63 -3.44 -0.08 -12.67
CA VAL A 63 -4.01 -1.42 -12.77
C VAL A 63 -5.39 -1.33 -13.42
N ARG A 64 -5.64 -2.18 -14.42
CA ARG A 64 -6.92 -2.27 -15.14
C ARG A 64 -7.48 -3.69 -15.07
N ILE A 65 -8.66 -3.91 -15.66
CA ILE A 65 -9.15 -5.25 -15.94
C ILE A 65 -8.46 -5.76 -17.22
N ALA A 66 -7.93 -6.97 -17.17
CA ALA A 66 -7.32 -7.63 -18.31
C ALA A 66 -8.38 -7.96 -19.38
N PRO A 67 -8.01 -8.15 -20.65
CA PRO A 67 -8.96 -8.52 -21.71
C PRO A 67 -9.75 -9.82 -21.46
N SER A 68 -9.30 -10.67 -20.53
CA SER A 68 -10.05 -11.85 -20.09
C SER A 68 -11.28 -11.51 -19.24
N GLY A 69 -11.39 -10.27 -18.73
CA GLY A 69 -12.45 -9.80 -17.85
C GLY A 69 -12.37 -10.29 -16.40
N ILE A 70 -11.44 -11.19 -16.05
CA ILE A 70 -11.39 -11.85 -14.73
C ILE A 70 -10.00 -11.80 -14.08
N LYS A 71 -9.13 -10.91 -14.55
CA LYS A 71 -7.78 -10.72 -14.00
C LYS A 71 -7.45 -9.24 -13.95
N PHE A 72 -6.67 -8.84 -12.95
CA PHE A 72 -6.05 -7.52 -12.95
C PHE A 72 -4.89 -7.48 -13.96
N SER A 73 -4.63 -6.31 -14.51
CA SER A 73 -3.54 -6.07 -15.45
C SER A 73 -2.81 -4.76 -15.10
N PRO A 74 -1.56 -4.82 -14.62
CA PRO A 74 -0.83 -6.04 -14.23
C PRO A 74 -1.46 -6.72 -12.98
N ALA A 75 -1.21 -8.02 -12.82
CA ALA A 75 -1.60 -8.75 -11.60
C ALA A 75 -0.56 -8.59 -10.48
N THR A 76 0.72 -8.49 -10.83
CA THR A 76 1.82 -8.21 -9.90
C THR A 76 2.53 -6.95 -10.35
N LEU A 77 2.75 -6.03 -9.41
CA LEU A 77 3.35 -4.73 -9.67
C LEU A 77 4.40 -4.45 -8.59
N THR A 78 5.59 -4.00 -9.00
CA THR A 78 6.60 -3.47 -8.07
C THR A 78 6.68 -1.97 -8.26
N VAL A 79 6.59 -1.22 -7.15
CA VAL A 79 6.57 0.25 -7.13
C VAL A 79 7.59 0.79 -6.12
N ASN A 80 7.92 2.07 -6.23
CA ASN A 80 8.79 2.73 -5.26
C ASN A 80 7.98 3.24 -4.06
N ASP A 81 8.66 3.45 -2.94
CA ASP A 81 8.11 4.19 -1.80
C ASP A 81 7.61 5.57 -2.26
N GLY A 82 6.36 5.91 -1.90
CA GLY A 82 5.69 7.15 -2.28
C GLY A 82 4.91 7.09 -3.61
N ASP A 83 5.01 6.02 -4.39
CA ASP A 83 4.26 5.88 -5.64
C ASP A 83 2.75 5.71 -5.38
N THR A 84 1.93 6.29 -6.26
CA THR A 84 0.48 6.11 -6.28
C THR A 84 0.07 5.08 -7.32
N VAL A 85 -0.62 4.03 -6.86
CA VAL A 85 -1.25 3.03 -7.73
C VAL A 85 -2.73 3.34 -7.88
N CYS A 86 -3.17 3.39 -9.14
CA CYS A 86 -4.55 3.64 -9.49
C CYS A 86 -5.19 2.40 -10.12
N TRP A 87 -6.31 1.95 -9.57
CA TRP A 87 -7.18 0.95 -10.15
C TRP A 87 -8.27 1.65 -10.94
N GLN A 88 -8.18 1.56 -12.26
CA GLN A 88 -9.02 2.31 -13.18
C GLN A 88 -9.60 1.41 -14.26
N TRP A 89 -10.93 1.43 -14.38
CA TRP A 89 -11.65 0.81 -15.47
C TRP A 89 -12.96 1.56 -15.71
N THR A 90 -13.51 1.39 -16.91
CA THR A 90 -14.72 2.10 -17.32
C THR A 90 -15.53 1.19 -18.24
N ASP A 91 -16.84 1.14 -18.00
CA ASP A 91 -17.80 0.35 -18.76
C ASP A 91 -17.39 -1.14 -18.92
N GLU A 92 -16.83 -1.74 -17.87
CA GLU A 92 -16.49 -3.16 -17.86
C GLU A 92 -17.74 -4.04 -17.91
N SER A 93 -17.60 -5.21 -18.53
CA SER A 93 -18.73 -6.15 -18.70
C SER A 93 -19.21 -6.80 -17.39
N MET A 94 -18.41 -6.71 -16.33
CA MET A 94 -18.68 -7.23 -15.00
C MET A 94 -18.21 -6.21 -13.96
N ALA A 95 -18.81 -6.24 -12.78
CA ALA A 95 -18.44 -5.35 -11.69
C ALA A 95 -17.17 -5.85 -10.98
N HIS A 96 -16.24 -4.94 -10.69
CA HIS A 96 -15.00 -5.25 -10.00
C HIS A 96 -14.79 -4.32 -8.80
N ASN A 97 -14.05 -4.80 -7.80
CA ASN A 97 -13.51 -4.00 -6.70
C ASN A 97 -12.07 -4.44 -6.38
N VAL A 98 -11.45 -3.68 -5.49
CA VAL A 98 -10.14 -3.94 -4.90
C VAL A 98 -10.36 -4.06 -3.40
N VAL A 99 -10.04 -5.21 -2.82
CA VAL A 99 -10.19 -5.46 -1.39
C VAL A 99 -8.93 -6.12 -0.87
N GLU A 100 -8.29 -5.47 0.09
CA GLU A 100 -7.08 -5.97 0.75
C GLU A 100 -7.33 -7.31 1.45
N THR A 101 -6.32 -8.17 1.40
CA THR A 101 -6.28 -9.46 2.08
C THR A 101 -5.08 -9.53 3.01
N ALA A 102 -5.12 -10.40 4.02
CA ALA A 102 -4.05 -10.48 5.01
C ALA A 102 -2.73 -11.04 4.45
N ALA A 103 -2.81 -11.87 3.41
CA ALA A 103 -1.65 -12.46 2.75
C ALA A 103 -2.00 -12.96 1.34
N GLU A 104 -0.96 -13.27 0.55
CA GLU A 104 -1.12 -13.90 -0.76
C GLU A 104 -1.85 -15.25 -0.63
N GLY A 105 -2.81 -15.47 -1.52
CA GLY A 105 -3.61 -16.70 -1.56
C GLY A 105 -4.82 -16.70 -0.62
N GLU A 106 -4.98 -15.66 0.20
CA GLU A 106 -6.23 -15.44 0.91
C GLU A 106 -7.28 -14.78 0.00
N THR A 107 -8.55 -15.05 0.31
CA THR A 107 -9.70 -14.50 -0.43
C THR A 107 -10.66 -13.72 0.46
N THR A 108 -10.34 -13.59 1.75
CA THR A 108 -11.19 -12.92 2.73
C THR A 108 -10.66 -11.52 2.94
N ALA A 109 -11.55 -10.54 2.93
CA ALA A 109 -11.20 -9.15 3.24
C ALA A 109 -10.48 -9.06 4.60
N LEU A 110 -9.37 -8.33 4.62
CA LEU A 110 -8.69 -7.98 5.86
C LEU A 110 -9.59 -7.07 6.70
N GLU A 111 -9.77 -7.39 7.99
CA GLU A 111 -10.56 -6.54 8.88
C GLU A 111 -9.89 -5.17 9.05
N GLY A 112 -10.60 -4.11 8.68
CA GLY A 112 -10.05 -2.75 8.68
C GLY A 112 -9.08 -2.45 7.52
N GLY A 113 -8.93 -3.40 6.58
CA GLY A 113 -8.11 -3.22 5.40
C GLY A 113 -8.68 -2.22 4.39
N ILE A 114 -7.87 -1.92 3.40
CA ILE A 114 -8.18 -0.99 2.32
C ILE A 114 -9.15 -1.65 1.33
N SER A 115 -10.16 -0.89 0.93
CA SER A 115 -11.16 -1.34 -0.04
C SER A 115 -11.66 -0.19 -0.91
N SER A 116 -11.89 -0.48 -2.19
CA SER A 116 -12.63 0.41 -3.11
C SER A 116 -14.14 0.41 -2.85
N GLY A 117 -14.62 -0.43 -1.93
CA GLY A 117 -16.04 -0.61 -1.59
C GLY A 117 -16.73 -1.65 -2.47
N GLU A 118 -18.03 -1.43 -2.70
CA GLU A 118 -18.85 -2.29 -3.57
C GLU A 118 -18.26 -2.38 -4.99
N ALA A 119 -18.39 -3.56 -5.61
CA ALA A 119 -17.92 -3.77 -6.97
C ALA A 119 -18.71 -2.93 -7.99
N LYS A 120 -17.98 -2.29 -8.92
CA LYS A 120 -18.54 -1.42 -9.97
C LYS A 120 -17.95 -1.73 -11.33
N GLU A 121 -18.73 -1.44 -12.37
CA GLU A 121 -18.29 -1.54 -13.78
C GLU A 121 -17.43 -0.35 -14.20
N THR A 122 -17.36 0.70 -13.38
CA THR A 122 -16.50 1.86 -13.56
C THR A 122 -15.94 2.26 -12.20
N GLU A 123 -14.63 2.37 -12.10
CA GLU A 123 -13.92 2.67 -10.85
C GLU A 123 -12.69 3.55 -11.14
N ASP A 124 -12.38 4.41 -10.18
CA ASP A 124 -11.13 5.14 -10.09
C ASP A 124 -10.72 5.18 -8.62
N PHE A 125 -10.03 4.11 -8.21
CA PHE A 125 -9.58 3.92 -6.85
C PHE A 125 -8.07 4.12 -6.78
N ARG A 126 -7.58 4.90 -5.81
CA ARG A 126 -6.19 5.35 -5.76
C ARG A 126 -5.61 5.18 -4.37
N VAL A 127 -4.42 4.59 -4.29
CA VAL A 127 -3.68 4.40 -3.05
C VAL A 127 -2.25 4.86 -3.26
N THR A 128 -1.79 5.75 -2.39
CA THR A 128 -0.37 6.10 -2.28
C THR A 128 0.25 5.21 -1.22
N PHE A 129 1.29 4.48 -1.59
CA PHE A 129 1.99 3.59 -0.68
C PHE A 129 3.18 4.28 -0.05
N THR A 130 3.39 4.04 1.24
CA THR A 130 4.58 4.49 1.94
C THR A 130 5.17 3.36 2.78
N GLY A 131 6.50 3.26 2.82
CA GLY A 131 7.25 2.19 3.46
C GLY A 131 7.32 0.90 2.64
N ASP A 132 8.31 0.06 2.94
CA ASP A 132 8.43 -1.27 2.35
C ASP A 132 7.27 -2.16 2.83
N GLN A 133 6.48 -2.69 1.90
CA GLN A 133 5.34 -3.57 2.19
C GLN A 133 4.88 -4.34 0.95
N ASP A 134 4.20 -5.46 1.17
CA ASP A 134 3.41 -6.17 0.16
C ASP A 134 1.92 -5.92 0.41
N PHE A 135 1.27 -5.25 -0.54
CA PHE A 135 -0.17 -5.07 -0.55
C PHE A 135 -0.83 -6.15 -1.42
N THR A 136 -1.46 -7.13 -0.76
CA THR A 136 -2.21 -8.20 -1.43
C THR A 136 -3.70 -7.88 -1.46
N TYR A 137 -4.35 -8.12 -2.60
CA TYR A 137 -5.75 -7.75 -2.78
C TYR A 137 -6.48 -8.68 -3.75
N VAL A 138 -7.80 -8.70 -3.63
CA VAL A 138 -8.69 -9.50 -4.48
C VAL A 138 -9.85 -8.67 -5.02
N CYS A 139 -10.47 -9.20 -6.08
CA CYS A 139 -11.81 -8.81 -6.48
C CYS A 139 -12.81 -9.77 -5.82
N GLU A 140 -13.60 -9.33 -4.85
CA GLU A 140 -14.52 -10.19 -4.09
C GLU A 140 -15.47 -11.04 -4.94
N PRO A 141 -16.20 -10.49 -5.94
CA PRO A 141 -17.11 -11.30 -6.75
C PRO A 141 -16.38 -12.36 -7.59
N HIS A 142 -15.07 -12.22 -7.79
CA HIS A 142 -14.25 -13.09 -8.63
C HIS A 142 -13.11 -13.76 -7.86
N ALA A 143 -13.12 -13.72 -6.53
CA ALA A 143 -12.05 -14.29 -5.71
C ALA A 143 -11.91 -15.81 -5.92
N SER A 144 -13.04 -16.51 -6.11
CA SER A 144 -13.07 -17.94 -6.44
C SER A 144 -12.50 -18.27 -7.83
N SER A 145 -12.36 -17.26 -8.70
CA SER A 145 -11.74 -17.37 -10.03
C SER A 145 -10.29 -16.86 -10.02
N ASP A 146 -9.69 -16.74 -8.83
CA ASP A 146 -8.30 -16.35 -8.65
C ASP A 146 -8.03 -14.92 -9.17
N MET A 147 -9.02 -14.02 -9.10
CA MET A 147 -8.81 -12.61 -9.46
C MET A 147 -8.11 -11.88 -8.31
N VAL A 148 -6.81 -12.12 -8.22
CA VAL A 148 -5.91 -11.61 -7.17
C VAL A 148 -4.88 -10.66 -7.78
N GLY A 149 -4.38 -9.74 -6.97
CA GLY A 149 -3.26 -8.89 -7.32
C GLY A 149 -2.33 -8.61 -6.13
N ILE A 150 -1.10 -8.23 -6.45
CA ILE A 150 -0.06 -7.91 -5.46
C ILE A 150 0.65 -6.64 -5.91
N VAL A 151 0.80 -5.69 -5.00
CA VAL A 151 1.72 -4.55 -5.14
C VAL A 151 2.83 -4.70 -4.12
N THR A 152 4.06 -4.87 -4.60
CA THR A 152 5.27 -4.85 -3.76
C THR A 152 5.87 -3.46 -3.79
N VAL A 153 5.99 -2.84 -2.63
CA VAL A 153 6.52 -1.48 -2.46
C VAL A 153 7.95 -1.57 -1.97
N GLY A 154 8.89 -0.94 -2.67
CA GLY A 154 10.30 -1.00 -2.33
C GLY A 154 10.83 -2.42 -2.29
N GLU A 155 11.37 -2.85 -1.14
CA GLU A 155 11.88 -4.21 -0.94
C GLU A 155 10.78 -5.25 -0.62
N GLY A 156 9.54 -4.81 -0.41
CA GLY A 156 8.41 -5.64 0.04
C GLY A 156 8.38 -5.84 1.56
N ASP A 157 7.40 -6.60 2.05
CA ASP A 157 7.38 -6.95 3.46
C ASP A 157 8.65 -7.74 3.82
N PRO A 158 9.31 -7.44 4.96
CA PRO A 158 10.47 -8.20 5.36
C PRO A 158 10.04 -9.65 5.50
N ALA A 159 10.70 -10.55 4.75
CA ALA A 159 10.46 -11.97 4.87
C ALA A 159 10.42 -12.32 6.36
N PRO A 160 9.40 -13.07 6.84
CA PRO A 160 9.32 -13.43 8.24
C PRO A 160 10.68 -13.99 8.59
N ALA A 161 11.33 -13.41 9.61
CA ALA A 161 12.67 -13.79 10.00
C ALA A 161 12.65 -15.29 10.30
N SER A 162 12.91 -16.08 9.27
CA SER A 162 13.27 -17.46 9.42
C SER A 162 14.60 -17.30 10.09
N GLU A 163 14.62 -17.58 11.40
CA GLU A 163 15.80 -17.78 12.21
C GLU A 163 16.66 -18.81 11.48
N THR A 164 17.35 -18.35 10.44
CA THR A 164 18.45 -19.03 9.82
C THR A 164 19.53 -18.83 10.85
N GLY A 165 19.46 -19.66 11.88
CA GLY A 165 20.59 -20.04 12.67
C GLY A 165 21.66 -20.37 11.66
N SER A 166 22.52 -19.39 11.42
CA SER A 166 23.81 -19.58 10.81
C SER A 166 24.60 -20.41 11.81
N SER A 167 24.31 -21.70 11.88
CA SER A 167 25.31 -22.67 12.30
C SER A 167 26.23 -22.79 11.10
N SER A 168 27.25 -21.95 11.08
CA SER A 168 28.56 -22.38 10.60
C SER A 168 28.90 -23.66 11.38
N SER A 169 28.56 -24.83 10.85
CA SER A 169 29.21 -26.07 11.28
C SER A 169 30.59 -26.08 10.65
N SER A 170 31.51 -25.36 11.30
CA SER A 170 32.87 -25.85 11.39
C SER A 170 32.84 -27.17 12.15
N GLU A 171 33.40 -28.19 11.51
CA GLU A 171 33.97 -29.43 12.04
C GLU A 171 33.32 -30.06 13.30
N ASP A 172 32.62 -31.19 13.13
CA ASP A 172 32.88 -32.38 13.98
C ASP A 172 32.21 -33.64 13.39
N ALA A 173 33.04 -34.62 13.04
CA ALA A 173 32.62 -36.02 13.01
C ALA A 173 33.68 -36.85 13.76
N PRO A 174 33.50 -37.11 15.07
CA PRO A 174 34.25 -38.14 15.76
C PRO A 174 33.68 -39.50 15.34
N GLY A 175 34.40 -40.18 14.43
CA GLY A 175 34.21 -41.60 14.15
C GLY A 175 33.58 -41.91 12.79
N PHE A 176 34.29 -42.74 12.02
CA PHE A 176 33.90 -43.35 10.75
C PHE A 176 34.05 -42.52 9.46
N ALA A 177 35.14 -41.76 9.31
CA ALA A 177 35.58 -41.33 7.99
C ALA A 177 37.11 -41.19 7.90
N ALA A 178 37.80 -42.33 7.77
CA ALA A 178 39.16 -42.41 7.24
C ALA A 178 39.19 -43.60 6.25
N PRO A 179 39.92 -43.58 5.11
CA PRO A 179 40.60 -42.47 4.43
C PRO A 179 40.42 -42.50 2.88
N MET A 180 39.76 -41.50 2.28
CA MET A 180 39.82 -41.27 0.82
C MET A 180 40.70 -40.06 0.49
N ALA A 181 41.94 -40.09 0.99
CA ALA A 181 42.97 -39.09 0.69
C ALA A 181 44.26 -39.71 0.12
N VAL A 182 44.17 -40.89 -0.53
CA VAL A 182 45.34 -41.58 -1.13
C VAL A 182 45.24 -41.75 -2.66
N VAL A 183 44.11 -41.43 -3.30
CA VAL A 183 43.91 -41.75 -4.74
C VAL A 183 44.47 -40.68 -5.70
N ALA A 184 44.86 -39.49 -5.24
CA ALA A 184 45.38 -38.44 -6.14
C ALA A 184 46.90 -38.49 -6.41
N LEU A 185 47.69 -39.32 -5.71
CA LEU A 185 49.15 -39.40 -5.93
C LEU A 185 49.61 -40.58 -6.81
N VAL A 186 48.72 -41.52 -7.17
CA VAL A 186 49.07 -42.67 -8.04
C VAL A 186 48.93 -42.32 -9.53
N ALA A 187 48.22 -41.25 -9.89
CA ALA A 187 48.03 -40.83 -11.29
C ALA A 187 49.26 -40.14 -11.91
N ALA A 188 50.16 -39.57 -11.09
CA ALA A 188 51.36 -38.88 -11.58
C ALA A 188 52.55 -39.82 -11.91
N ALA A 189 52.57 -41.05 -11.38
CA ALA A 189 53.68 -41.99 -11.59
C ALA A 189 53.54 -42.85 -12.86
N MET A 190 52.34 -42.95 -13.46
CA MET A 190 52.13 -43.76 -14.68
C MET A 190 52.29 -43.00 -16.00
N ILE A 191 52.48 -41.67 -15.96
CA ILE A 191 52.69 -40.84 -17.16
C ILE A 191 54.18 -40.62 -17.47
N LEU A 192 55.10 -40.88 -16.52
CA LEU A 192 56.54 -40.74 -16.73
C LEU A 192 57.29 -42.05 -17.00
N ALA A 193 56.62 -43.21 -16.94
CA ALA A 193 57.23 -44.52 -17.24
C ALA A 193 56.92 -45.07 -18.65
N ARG A 194 56.33 -44.26 -19.55
CA ARG A 194 56.05 -44.65 -20.95
C ARG A 194 56.75 -43.80 -22.00
N ARG A 195 57.85 -43.13 -21.63
CA ARG A 195 58.74 -42.49 -22.60
C ARG A 195 60.18 -42.82 -22.29
N GLU A 196 60.54 -44.10 -22.44
CA GLU A 196 61.77 -44.61 -23.10
C GLU A 196 61.49 -46.03 -23.61
#